data_AF-A0A6J6DJF1-F1
#
_entry.id   AF-A0A6J6DJF1-F1
#
_cell.length_a   1.000
_cell.length_b   1.000
_cell.length_c   1.000
_cell.angle_alpha   90.00
_cell.angle_beta   90.00
_cell.angle_gamma   90.00
#
_symmetry.space_group_name_H-M   'P 1'
#
loop_
_entity.id
_entity.type
_entity.pdbx_description
1 polymer ?
#
loop_
_entity_poly.entity_id
_entity_poly.type
_entity_poly.pdbx_seq_one_letter_code
_entity_poly.pdbx_strand_id
1 'polypeptide(L)'
;MLKPSSPDANPRRESGYRESGPSVQLGSGEILELSWQERALCAQTDPEAFFPEKGGSTREAKRVCMSCEVRAECLEYALAHDERFGIWGGLSERERRRLKRRPA
;
A
#
# COMPACT_ATOMS: atom_id res chain seq x y z
N MET A 1 -38.99 -20.97 -16.06
CA MET A 1 -38.77 -19.61 -15.52
C MET A 1 -37.30 -19.25 -15.66
N LEU A 2 -36.98 -18.31 -16.55
CA LEU A 2 -35.64 -17.81 -16.80
C LEU A 2 -35.33 -16.69 -15.79
N LYS A 3 -34.26 -16.81 -15.00
CA LYS A 3 -33.69 -15.67 -14.25
C LYS A 3 -32.59 -15.04 -15.10
N PRO A 4 -32.60 -13.72 -15.32
CA PRO A 4 -31.61 -13.05 -16.14
C PRO A 4 -30.25 -12.97 -15.45
N SER A 5 -29.23 -13.08 -16.28
CA SER A 5 -27.83 -12.72 -16.08
C SER A 5 -27.71 -11.21 -15.82
N SER A 6 -26.93 -10.80 -14.82
CA SER A 6 -25.85 -9.83 -15.05
C SER A 6 -24.88 -9.69 -13.86
N PRO A 7 -23.58 -9.52 -14.16
CA PRO A 7 -22.51 -9.21 -13.23
C PRO A 7 -22.23 -7.71 -13.23
N ASP A 8 -22.66 -6.97 -12.21
CA ASP A 8 -22.30 -5.56 -12.08
C ASP A 8 -21.06 -5.40 -11.18
N ALA A 9 -19.92 -5.83 -11.73
CA ALA A 9 -18.64 -5.23 -11.38
C ALA A 9 -18.68 -3.78 -11.88
N ASN A 10 -18.73 -2.85 -10.94
CA ASN A 10 -18.87 -1.41 -11.16
C ASN A 10 -17.90 -0.87 -12.26
N PRO A 11 -18.42 -0.38 -13.41
CA PRO A 11 -17.61 0.05 -14.54
C PRO A 11 -17.28 1.56 -14.55
N ARG A 12 -17.17 2.25 -13.40
CA ARG A 12 -16.71 3.66 -13.37
C ARG A 12 -15.19 3.81 -13.25
N ARG A 13 -14.46 3.13 -14.14
CA ARG A 13 -13.03 3.32 -14.44
C ARG A 13 -12.90 4.17 -15.72
N GLU A 14 -13.23 5.46 -15.65
CA GLU A 14 -12.93 6.39 -16.74
C GLU A 14 -12.17 7.60 -16.19
N SER A 15 -10.97 7.80 -16.72
CA SER A 15 -10.08 8.97 -16.58
C SER A 15 -9.41 9.21 -15.22
N GLY A 16 -8.29 8.53 -15.00
CA GLY A 16 -7.35 8.86 -13.93
C GLY A 16 -6.45 7.70 -13.53
N TYR A 17 -5.75 7.07 -14.49
CA TYR A 17 -4.70 6.12 -14.14
C TYR A 17 -3.63 6.90 -13.37
N ARG A 18 -3.60 6.73 -12.04
CA ARG A 18 -2.48 7.15 -11.20
C ARG A 18 -1.23 6.58 -11.84
N GLU A 19 -0.35 7.49 -12.26
CA GLU A 19 1.02 7.31 -12.73
C GLU A 19 1.48 5.85 -12.73
N SER A 20 1.50 5.26 -13.92
CA SER A 20 2.12 3.95 -14.19
C SER A 20 3.46 3.89 -13.45
N GLY A 21 3.59 2.90 -12.55
CA GLY A 21 4.85 2.68 -11.86
C GLY A 21 5.99 2.53 -12.87
N PRO A 22 7.26 2.80 -12.48
CA PRO A 22 8.40 2.60 -13.34
C PRO A 22 8.35 1.20 -13.95
N SER A 23 8.41 1.18 -15.28
CA SER A 23 8.24 -0.02 -16.06
C SER A 23 9.57 -0.42 -16.67
N VAL A 24 9.97 -1.68 -16.52
CA VAL A 24 11.19 -2.21 -17.13
C VAL A 24 10.85 -2.85 -18.46
N GLN A 25 11.53 -2.42 -19.53
CA GLN A 25 11.40 -3.05 -20.85
C GLN A 25 12.43 -4.16 -21.00
N LEU A 26 11.94 -5.40 -21.12
CA LEU A 26 12.77 -6.57 -21.34
C LEU A 26 13.25 -6.63 -22.79
N GLY A 27 14.32 -7.41 -23.05
CA GLY A 27 14.83 -7.64 -24.41
C GLY A 27 13.83 -8.32 -25.35
N SER A 28 12.76 -8.92 -24.81
CA SER A 28 11.62 -9.46 -25.56
C SER A 28 10.61 -8.40 -26.02
N GLY A 29 10.77 -7.13 -25.59
CA GLY A 29 9.84 -6.04 -25.84
C GLY A 29 8.69 -5.94 -24.83
N GLU A 30 8.60 -6.86 -23.86
CA GLU A 30 7.62 -6.82 -22.78
C GLU A 30 7.93 -5.71 -21.77
N ILE A 31 6.88 -5.02 -21.33
CA ILE A 31 6.94 -3.98 -20.30
C ILE A 31 6.41 -4.56 -19.01
N LEU A 32 7.29 -4.77 -18.03
CA LEU A 32 6.90 -5.20 -16.69
C LEU A 32 6.73 -3.96 -15.80
N GLU A 33 5.51 -3.73 -15.32
CA GLU A 33 5.27 -2.76 -14.26
C GLU A 33 5.80 -3.32 -12.94
N LEU A 34 6.71 -2.58 -12.30
CA LEU A 34 7.18 -2.93 -10.97
C LEU A 34 6.04 -2.73 -9.96
N SER A 35 5.89 -3.70 -9.07
CA SER A 35 4.96 -3.62 -7.95
C SER A 35 5.32 -2.42 -7.07
N TRP A 36 4.34 -1.81 -6.41
CA TRP A 36 4.60 -0.68 -5.51
C TRP A 36 5.54 -1.10 -4.35
N GLN A 37 5.52 -2.38 -3.96
CA GLN A 37 6.40 -2.94 -2.93
C GLN A 37 7.88 -2.81 -3.32
N GLU A 38 8.23 -3.00 -4.59
CA GLU A 38 9.61 -2.91 -5.08
C GLU A 38 10.16 -1.48 -5.01
N ARG A 39 9.27 -0.48 -4.93
CA ARG A 39 9.62 0.95 -4.85
C ARG A 39 9.57 1.49 -3.42
N ALA A 40 9.20 0.65 -2.46
CA ALA A 40 9.08 1.06 -1.08
C ALA A 40 10.46 1.40 -0.51
N LEU A 41 10.64 2.67 -0.10
CA LEU A 41 11.89 3.15 0.49
C LEU A 41 12.31 2.34 1.72
N CYS A 42 11.36 1.78 2.47
CA CYS A 42 11.63 0.95 3.64
C CYS A 42 12.43 -0.31 3.32
N ALA A 43 12.37 -0.85 2.09
CA ALA A 43 13.16 -1.99 1.67
C ALA A 43 14.67 -1.69 1.62
N GLN A 44 15.06 -0.41 1.64
CA GLN A 44 16.45 0.06 1.65
C GLN A 44 16.93 0.48 3.05
N THR A 45 16.15 0.18 4.09
CA THR A 45 16.44 0.56 5.48
C THR A 45 16.39 -0.67 6.38
N ASP A 46 16.73 -0.50 7.66
CA ASP A 46 16.64 -1.57 8.64
C ASP A 46 15.18 -2.03 8.86
N PRO A 47 14.84 -3.30 8.55
CA PRO A 47 13.48 -3.82 8.75
C PRO A 47 13.04 -3.83 10.21
N GLU A 48 13.96 -3.92 11.19
CA GLU A 48 13.60 -3.95 12.61
C GLU A 48 12.92 -2.64 13.06
N ALA A 49 13.27 -1.51 12.43
CA ALA A 49 12.63 -0.23 12.70
C ALA A 49 11.13 -0.23 12.35
N PHE A 50 10.71 -1.02 11.36
CA PHE A 50 9.34 -1.10 10.86
C PHE A 50 8.50 -2.13 11.61
N PHE A 51 9.14 -3.08 12.31
CA PHE A 51 8.49 -4.09 13.13
C PHE A 51 9.00 -4.02 14.59
N PRO A 52 8.79 -2.89 15.29
CA PRO A 52 9.32 -2.72 16.63
C PRO A 52 8.68 -3.70 17.63
N GLU A 53 9.48 -4.20 18.56
CA GLU A 53 9.00 -4.94 19.72
C GLU A 53 8.08 -4.10 20.62
N LYS A 54 7.43 -4.73 21.60
CA LYS A 54 6.55 -4.04 22.56
C LYS A 54 7.32 -2.92 23.28
N GLY A 55 6.94 -1.68 23.03
CA GLY A 55 7.57 -0.50 23.63
C GLY A 55 8.70 0.12 22.80
N GLY A 56 9.04 -0.49 21.65
CA GLY A 56 10.01 0.06 20.70
C GLY A 56 9.55 1.37 20.07
N SER A 57 10.53 2.18 19.63
CA SER A 57 10.26 3.46 18.98
C SER A 57 9.73 3.26 17.57
N THR A 58 8.66 4.01 17.23
CA THR A 58 8.11 4.06 15.85
C THR A 58 8.59 5.28 15.07
N ARG A 59 9.39 6.15 15.70
CA ARG A 59 9.73 7.48 15.15
C ARG A 59 10.55 7.38 13.87
N GLU A 60 11.50 6.45 13.83
CA GLU A 60 12.41 6.29 12.70
C GLU A 60 11.69 5.74 11.47
N ALA A 61 10.99 4.62 11.60
CA ALA A 61 10.18 4.07 10.51
C ALA A 61 9.16 5.08 9.97
N LYS A 62 8.50 5.85 10.85
CA LYS A 62 7.59 6.92 10.42
C LYS A 62 8.30 7.99 9.60
N ARG A 63 9.50 8.40 9.99
CA ARG A 63 10.30 9.38 9.25
C ARG A 63 10.62 8.87 7.85
N VAL A 64 11.05 7.62 7.71
CA VAL A 64 11.31 6.99 6.42
C VAL A 64 10.04 6.87 5.58
N CYS A 65 8.91 6.48 6.18
CA CYS A 65 7.64 6.43 5.46
C CYS A 65 7.21 7.80 4.91
N MET A 66 7.50 8.90 5.60
CA MET A 66 7.12 10.24 5.15
C MET A 66 7.83 10.69 3.88
N SER A 67 9.01 10.13 3.58
CA SER A 67 9.75 10.37 2.34
C SER A 67 9.51 9.29 1.28
N CYS A 68 8.62 8.33 1.53
CA CYS A 68 8.35 7.22 0.61
C CYS A 68 7.25 7.58 -0.40
N GLU A 69 7.53 7.44 -1.69
CA GLU A 69 6.59 7.74 -2.78
C GLU A 69 5.34 6.86 -2.76
N VAL A 70 5.49 5.56 -2.46
CA VAL A 70 4.39 4.58 -2.44
C VAL A 70 3.61 4.53 -1.11
N ARG A 71 3.72 5.59 -0.29
CA ARG A 71 3.13 5.63 1.05
C ARG A 71 1.61 5.44 1.01
N ALA A 72 0.94 6.00 0.00
CA ALA A 72 -0.52 5.93 -0.13
C ALA A 72 -0.98 4.50 -0.45
N GLU A 73 -0.36 3.88 -1.45
CA GLU A 73 -0.60 2.49 -1.87
C GLU A 73 -0.31 1.51 -0.74
N CYS A 74 0.80 1.72 -0.02
CA CYS A 74 1.17 0.93 1.16
C CYS A 74 0.10 1.03 2.26
N LEU A 75 -0.43 2.23 2.53
CA LEU A 75 -1.48 2.41 3.54
C LEU A 75 -2.78 1.73 3.10
N GLU A 76 -3.18 1.92 1.85
CA GLU A 76 -4.39 1.32 1.28
C GLU A 76 -4.34 -0.20 1.36
N TYR A 77 -3.20 -0.79 0.96
CA TYR A 77 -2.95 -2.21 1.09
C TYR A 77 -3.11 -2.68 2.54
N ALA A 78 -2.45 -2.01 3.50
CA ALA A 78 -2.50 -2.40 4.90
C ALA A 78 -3.90 -2.29 5.52
N LEU A 79 -4.71 -1.35 5.06
CA LEU A 79 -6.10 -1.22 5.50
C LEU A 79 -6.98 -2.32 4.90
N ALA A 80 -6.81 -2.62 3.61
CA ALA A 80 -7.58 -3.66 2.90
C ALA A 80 -7.29 -5.08 3.43
N HIS A 81 -6.03 -5.37 3.74
CA HIS A 81 -5.57 -6.71 4.19
C HIS A 81 -5.57 -6.87 5.72
N ASP A 82 -6.00 -5.84 6.44
CA ASP A 82 -5.98 -5.78 7.91
C ASP A 82 -4.61 -6.12 8.52
N GLU A 83 -3.54 -5.55 7.94
CA GLU A 83 -2.18 -5.78 8.41
C GLU A 83 -2.04 -5.41 9.89
N ARG A 84 -1.66 -6.40 10.72
CA ARG A 84 -1.78 -6.32 12.19
C ARG A 84 -0.50 -5.86 12.88
N PHE A 85 0.64 -5.95 12.20
CA PHE A 85 1.93 -5.65 12.79
C PHE A 85 2.65 -4.56 12.01
N GLY A 86 3.62 -3.95 12.65
CA GLY A 86 4.51 -2.97 12.04
C GLY A 86 3.90 -1.64 11.60
N ILE A 87 4.76 -0.83 10.99
CA ILE A 87 4.46 0.48 10.44
C ILE A 87 4.18 0.37 8.95
N TRP A 88 2.99 0.80 8.54
CA TRP A 88 2.53 0.78 7.15
C TRP A 88 2.00 2.16 6.77
N GLY A 89 2.43 2.71 5.63
CA GLY A 89 2.00 4.04 5.18
C GLY A 89 2.31 5.17 6.17
N GLY A 90 3.30 4.98 7.04
CA GLY A 90 3.64 5.91 8.13
C GLY A 90 2.72 5.84 9.36
N LEU A 91 1.87 4.82 9.46
CA LEU A 91 0.98 4.60 10.60
C LEU A 91 1.29 3.28 11.30
N SER A 92 1.26 3.29 12.63
CA SER A 92 1.23 2.08 13.46
C SER A 92 -0.11 1.36 13.38
N GLU A 93 -0.14 0.08 13.76
CA GLU A 93 -1.38 -0.71 13.88
C GLU A 93 -2.45 0.06 14.68
N ARG A 94 -2.09 0.62 15.83
CA ARG A 94 -3.03 1.39 16.68
C ARG A 94 -3.59 2.61 15.96
N GLU A 95 -2.80 3.30 15.14
CA GLU A 95 -3.24 4.44 14.36
C GLU A 95 -4.14 4.01 13.19
N ARG A 96 -3.78 2.94 12.47
CA ARG A 96 -4.63 2.36 11.41
C ARG A 96 -6.00 1.93 11.94
N ARG A 97 -6.03 1.30 13.13
CA ARG A 97 -7.29 0.96 13.81
C ARG A 97 -8.14 2.17 14.15
N ARG A 98 -7.52 3.27 14.61
CA ARG A 98 -8.25 4.52 14.86
C ARG A 98 -8.78 5.11 13.57
N LEU A 99 -8.01 5.05 12.48
CA LEU A 99 -8.42 5.53 11.16
C LEU A 99 -9.64 4.76 10.64
N LYS A 100 -9.64 3.41 10.69
CA LYS A 100 -10.79 2.58 10.30
C LYS A 100 -12.07 2.86 11.12
N ARG A 101 -11.94 3.36 12.35
CA ARG A 101 -13.06 3.61 13.27
C ARG A 101 -13.65 5.01 13.16
N ARG A 102 -13.05 5.92 12.41
CA ARG A 102 -13.62 7.25 12.21
C ARG A 102 -14.81 7.12 11.25
N PRO A 103 -16.05 7.47 11.66
CA PRO A 103 -17.15 7.58 10.70
C PRO A 103 -16.80 8.68 9.68
N ALA A 104 -17.11 8.42 8.42
CA ALA A 104 -16.90 9.33 7.30
C ALA A 104 -17.79 10.59 7.43
#